data_AF-A0A7X2MU25-F1
#
_entry.id   AF-A0A7X2MU25-F1
#
_cell.length_a   1.000
_cell.length_b   1.000
_cell.length_c   1.000
_cell.angle_alpha   90.00
_cell.angle_beta   90.00
_cell.angle_gamma   90.00
#
_symmetry.space_group_name_H-M   'P 1'
#
loop_
_entity.id
_entity.type
_entity.pdbx_description
1 polymer ?
#
loop_
_entity_poly.entity_id
_entity_poly.type
_entity_poly.pdbx_seq_one_letter_code
_entity_poly.pdbx_strand_id
1 'polypeptide(L)'
;LFTVLTLRLPEGGERYVVLFHWIDGEMPTTDVAPRAFQQLGQITARLHQHSKQWQPPAGFQRIIWDHHTMKREESQWGSWQDAKNLNPADHGVVEQAISQVGAAMTQFGKGSDRYGLIHADLRLTNLLLHKGETRVIDFDDCGLGW
;
A
#
# COMPACT_ATOMS: atom_id res chain seq x y z
N LEU A 1 -20.71 -4.24 -1.28
CA LEU A 1 -21.00 -3.92 -2.71
C LEU A 1 -20.46 -2.53 -2.98
N PHE A 2 -19.89 -2.28 -4.15
CA PHE A 2 -19.43 -0.95 -4.56
C PHE A 2 -20.04 -0.61 -5.92
N THR A 3 -20.11 0.66 -6.25
CA THR A 3 -20.57 1.14 -7.55
C THR A 3 -19.47 1.97 -8.19
N VAL A 4 -19.13 1.66 -9.44
CA VAL A 4 -18.17 2.45 -10.21
C VAL A 4 -18.95 3.41 -11.11
N LEU A 5 -18.62 4.69 -11.04
CA LEU A 5 -19.15 5.75 -11.90
C LEU A 5 -18.02 6.34 -12.74
N THR A 6 -18.34 6.71 -13.98
CA THR A 6 -17.48 7.53 -14.83
C THR A 6 -18.06 8.93 -14.88
N LEU A 7 -17.33 9.92 -14.38
CA LEU A 7 -17.70 11.32 -14.40
C LEU A 7 -16.96 12.03 -15.54
N ARG A 8 -17.68 12.83 -16.33
CA ARG A 8 -17.10 13.70 -17.35
C ARG A 8 -16.86 15.09 -16.77
N LEU A 9 -15.65 15.60 -16.92
CA LEU A 9 -15.28 16.91 -16.39
C LEU A 9 -15.70 18.04 -17.35
N PRO A 10 -16.10 19.22 -16.84
CA PRO A 10 -16.50 20.37 -17.69
C PRO A 10 -15.42 20.82 -18.67
N GLU A 11 -14.15 20.67 -18.30
CA GLU A 11 -12.98 21.08 -19.08
C GLU A 11 -12.51 20.00 -20.06
N GLY A 12 -13.26 18.89 -20.15
CA GLY A 12 -12.88 17.69 -20.89
C GLY A 12 -12.19 16.64 -20.02
N GLY A 13 -12.27 15.38 -20.45
CA GLY A 13 -11.69 14.23 -19.76
C GLY A 13 -12.69 13.49 -18.84
N GLU A 14 -12.26 12.29 -18.40
CA GLU A 14 -13.05 11.41 -17.55
C GLU A 14 -12.35 11.16 -16.20
N ARG A 15 -13.14 10.89 -15.16
CA ARG A 15 -12.69 10.45 -13.84
C ARG A 15 -13.52 9.25 -13.39
N TYR A 16 -12.85 8.28 -12.80
CA TYR A 16 -13.52 7.13 -12.19
C TYR A 16 -13.76 7.42 -10.71
N VAL A 17 -14.97 7.09 -10.24
CA VAL A 17 -15.37 7.23 -8.84
C VAL A 17 -15.91 5.89 -8.37
N VAL A 18 -15.48 5.45 -7.19
CA VAL A 18 -16.00 4.23 -6.57
C VAL A 18 -16.78 4.62 -5.31
N LEU A 19 -18.07 4.27 -5.28
CA LEU A 19 -18.90 4.44 -4.10
C LEU A 19 -18.93 3.15 -3.30
N PHE A 20 -18.59 3.26 -2.02
CA PHE A 20 -18.65 2.17 -1.07
C PHE A 20 -19.85 2.33 -0.14
N HIS A 21 -20.29 1.22 0.44
CA HIS A 21 -21.23 1.29 1.55
C HIS A 21 -20.54 1.93 2.76
N TRP A 22 -21.32 2.64 3.57
CA TRP A 22 -20.81 3.14 4.84
C TRP A 22 -20.35 1.98 5.72
N ILE A 23 -19.18 2.13 6.32
CA ILE A 23 -18.61 1.18 7.27
C ILE A 23 -18.50 1.90 8.61
N ASP A 24 -19.24 1.43 9.61
CA ASP A 24 -19.13 1.98 10.95
C ASP A 24 -17.73 1.73 11.54
N GLY A 25 -17.26 2.69 12.32
CA GLY A 25 -16.06 2.58 13.12
C GLY A 25 -15.38 3.92 13.31
N GLU A 26 -14.46 3.96 14.26
CA GLU A 26 -13.71 5.15 14.60
C GLU A 26 -12.23 4.94 14.26
N MET A 27 -11.58 5.98 13.75
CA MET A 27 -10.14 5.95 13.56
C MET A 27 -9.44 5.90 14.93
N PRO A 28 -8.41 5.05 15.09
CA PRO A 28 -7.58 5.08 16.29
C PRO A 28 -7.01 6.49 16.54
N THR A 29 -7.02 6.93 17.79
CA THR A 29 -6.37 8.18 18.21
C THR A 29 -4.85 8.07 18.15
N THR A 30 -4.16 9.22 18.16
CA THR A 30 -2.69 9.29 18.22
C THR A 30 -2.09 8.80 19.55
N ASP A 31 -2.92 8.64 20.59
CA ASP A 31 -2.59 7.91 21.81
C ASP A 31 -2.58 6.40 21.53
N VAL A 32 -1.63 5.96 20.71
CA VAL A 32 -1.53 4.59 20.23
C VAL A 32 -1.07 3.70 21.37
N ALA A 33 -2.01 3.13 22.11
CA ALA A 33 -1.70 2.06 23.05
C ALA A 33 -1.01 0.91 22.31
N PRO A 34 -0.01 0.21 22.90
CA PRO A 34 0.66 -0.94 22.28
C PRO A 34 -0.31 -2.01 21.73
N ARG A 35 -1.51 -2.11 22.32
CA ARG A 35 -2.60 -2.98 21.86
C ARG A 35 -3.06 -2.70 20.42
N ALA A 36 -2.99 -1.47 19.95
CA ALA A 36 -3.36 -1.11 18.57
C ALA A 36 -2.40 -1.72 17.55
N PHE A 37 -1.09 -1.79 17.85
CA PHE A 37 -0.12 -2.48 16.99
C PHE A 37 -0.34 -3.99 16.96
N GLN A 38 -0.81 -4.59 18.06
CA GLN A 38 -1.18 -6.01 18.08
C GLN A 38 -2.38 -6.27 17.16
N GLN A 39 -3.41 -5.43 17.20
CA GLN A 39 -4.57 -5.53 16.30
C GLN A 39 -4.17 -5.33 14.84
N LEU A 40 -3.31 -4.35 14.56
CA LEU A 40 -2.73 -4.14 13.23
C LEU A 40 -2.00 -5.39 12.74
N GLY A 41 -1.10 -5.97 13.56
CA GLY A 41 -0.39 -7.20 13.19
C GLY A 41 -1.34 -8.38 12.93
N GLN A 42 -2.39 -8.53 13.74
CA GLN A 42 -3.40 -9.58 13.54
C GLN A 42 -4.16 -9.41 12.22
N ILE A 43 -4.60 -8.19 11.88
CA ILE A 43 -5.34 -7.96 10.64
C ILE A 43 -4.42 -8.10 9.41
N THR A 44 -3.18 -7.61 9.49
CA THR A 44 -2.16 -7.80 8.44
C THR A 44 -1.89 -9.28 8.19
N ALA A 45 -1.73 -10.10 9.24
CA ALA A 45 -1.54 -11.53 9.10
C ALA A 45 -2.73 -12.23 8.41
N ARG A 46 -3.97 -11.84 8.76
CA ARG A 46 -5.17 -12.37 8.12
C ARG A 46 -5.25 -11.99 6.63
N LEU A 47 -4.91 -10.75 6.29
CA LEU A 47 -4.83 -10.31 4.88
C LEU A 47 -3.79 -11.11 4.10
N HIS A 48 -2.61 -11.32 4.66
CA HIS A 48 -1.55 -12.12 4.01
C HIS A 48 -1.97 -13.59 3.84
N GLN A 49 -2.63 -14.19 4.83
CA GLN A 49 -3.17 -15.55 4.72
C GLN A 49 -4.22 -15.66 3.61
N HIS A 50 -5.12 -14.68 3.53
CA HIS A 50 -6.09 -14.60 2.43
C HIS A 50 -5.38 -14.50 1.08
N SER A 51 -4.43 -13.56 0.93
CA SER A 51 -3.69 -13.38 -0.33
C SER A 51 -2.96 -14.65 -0.78
N LYS A 52 -2.43 -15.45 0.15
CA LYS A 52 -1.70 -16.69 -0.19
C LYS A 52 -2.61 -17.79 -0.74
N GLN A 53 -3.88 -17.78 -0.39
CA GLN A 53 -4.86 -18.81 -0.78
C GLN A 53 -5.78 -18.33 -1.91
N TRP A 54 -5.92 -17.02 -2.08
CA TRP A 54 -6.80 -16.41 -3.05
C TRP A 54 -6.27 -16.63 -4.47
N GLN A 55 -7.16 -17.11 -5.35
CA GLN A 55 -6.88 -17.22 -6.78
C GLN A 55 -7.35 -15.94 -7.48
N PRO A 56 -6.43 -15.13 -8.02
CA PRO A 56 -6.81 -13.92 -8.74
C PRO A 56 -7.61 -14.30 -10.00
N PRO A 57 -8.66 -13.54 -10.35
CA PRO A 57 -9.39 -13.77 -11.59
C PRO A 57 -8.50 -13.54 -12.81
N ALA A 58 -8.88 -14.13 -13.95
CA ALA A 58 -8.15 -13.94 -15.20
C ALA A 58 -8.03 -12.45 -15.55
N GLY A 59 -6.81 -12.01 -15.89
CA GLY A 59 -6.53 -10.61 -16.22
C GLY A 59 -6.42 -9.67 -15.02
N PHE A 60 -6.44 -10.17 -13.77
CA PHE A 60 -6.19 -9.34 -12.60
C PHE A 60 -4.80 -8.70 -12.68
N GLN A 61 -4.77 -7.37 -12.58
CA GLN A 61 -3.55 -6.57 -12.56
C GLN A 61 -3.63 -5.57 -11.43
N ARG A 62 -2.50 -5.38 -10.75
CA ARG A 62 -2.30 -4.39 -9.71
C ARG A 62 -0.88 -3.87 -9.78
N ILE A 63 -0.61 -2.83 -9.01
CA ILE A 63 0.72 -2.21 -8.89
C ILE A 63 1.72 -3.30 -8.46
N ILE A 64 2.93 -3.26 -9.03
CA ILE A 64 4.05 -4.05 -8.56
C ILE A 64 4.88 -3.13 -7.69
N TRP A 65 4.96 -3.44 -6.40
CA TRP A 65 5.83 -2.82 -5.42
C TRP A 65 7.09 -3.68 -5.28
N ASP A 66 8.10 -3.38 -6.10
CA ASP A 66 9.42 -3.96 -5.96
C ASP A 66 10.51 -2.89 -5.97
N HIS A 67 11.74 -3.30 -5.63
CA HIS A 67 12.86 -2.37 -5.55
C HIS A 67 13.08 -1.58 -6.85
N HIS A 68 12.83 -2.19 -8.02
CA HIS A 68 12.99 -1.55 -9.31
C HIS A 68 11.83 -0.59 -9.61
N THR A 69 10.58 -1.02 -9.39
CA THR A 69 9.40 -0.20 -9.68
C THR A 69 9.24 0.99 -8.75
N MET A 70 9.75 0.89 -7.52
CA MET A 70 9.71 1.98 -6.53
C MET A 70 10.78 3.05 -6.75
N LYS A 71 11.85 2.76 -7.50
CA LYS A 71 12.98 3.69 -7.72
C LYS A 71 13.04 4.29 -9.11
N ARG A 72 12.33 3.73 -10.09
CA ARG A 72 12.36 4.22 -11.48
C ARG A 72 11.82 5.65 -11.55
N GLU A 73 12.17 6.37 -12.61
CA GLU A 73 11.70 7.75 -12.81
C GLU A 73 10.17 7.83 -12.89
N GLU A 74 9.53 6.84 -13.54
CA GLU A 74 8.07 6.69 -13.62
C GLU A 74 7.50 5.88 -12.43
N SER A 75 8.11 5.98 -11.24
CA SER A 75 7.53 5.36 -10.05
C SER A 75 6.17 6.00 -9.75
N GLN A 76 5.30 5.27 -9.07
CA GLN A 76 4.01 5.80 -8.58
C GLN A 76 4.16 7.09 -7.76
N TRP A 77 5.34 7.31 -7.16
CA TRP A 77 5.62 8.45 -6.28
C TRP A 77 6.61 9.45 -6.88
N GLY A 78 7.00 9.25 -8.14
CA GLY A 78 8.04 10.03 -8.82
C GLY A 78 9.45 9.70 -8.34
N SER A 79 10.39 10.57 -8.74
CA SER A 79 11.81 10.47 -8.40
C SER A 79 12.07 11.02 -7.00
N TRP A 80 12.75 10.26 -6.14
CA TRP A 80 13.08 10.71 -4.78
C TRP A 80 14.07 11.88 -4.79
N GLN A 81 14.87 12.00 -5.85
CA GLN A 81 15.81 13.10 -6.07
C GLN A 81 15.10 14.45 -6.25
N ASP A 82 13.82 14.44 -6.66
CA ASP A 82 13.02 15.65 -6.86
C ASP A 82 12.30 16.11 -5.58
N ALA A 83 12.58 15.45 -4.44
CA ALA A 83 12.01 15.82 -3.16
C ALA A 83 12.43 17.24 -2.75
N LYS A 84 11.46 18.16 -2.65
CA LYS A 84 11.68 19.61 -2.41
C LYS A 84 12.58 19.95 -1.22
N ASN A 85 12.60 19.09 -0.19
CA ASN A 85 13.32 19.32 1.06
C ASN A 85 14.55 18.42 1.21
N LEU A 86 14.97 17.71 0.16
CA LEU A 86 16.18 16.91 0.15
C LEU A 86 17.34 17.73 -0.40
N ASN A 87 18.42 17.86 0.36
CA ASN A 87 19.60 18.55 -0.10
C ASN A 87 20.33 17.68 -1.14
N PRO A 88 20.67 18.19 -2.33
CA PRO A 88 21.46 17.46 -3.33
C PRO A 88 22.77 16.87 -2.79
N ALA A 89 23.37 17.48 -1.77
CA ALA A 89 24.56 16.95 -1.11
C ALA A 89 24.34 15.59 -0.41
N ASP A 90 23.10 15.28 0.00
CA ASP A 90 22.74 14.05 0.70
C ASP A 90 22.43 12.88 -0.27
N HIS A 91 22.32 13.15 -1.58
CA HIS A 91 21.93 12.15 -2.58
C HIS A 91 22.85 10.93 -2.57
N GLY A 92 24.16 11.11 -2.38
CA GLY A 92 25.12 10.00 -2.34
C GLY A 92 24.84 9.00 -1.20
N VAL A 93 24.45 9.48 -0.02
CA VAL A 93 24.07 8.62 1.11
C VAL A 93 22.78 7.87 0.83
N VAL A 94 21.80 8.55 0.22
CA VAL A 94 20.51 7.93 -0.13
C VAL A 94 20.70 6.86 -1.20
N GLU A 95 21.49 7.11 -2.25
CA GLU A 95 21.83 6.13 -3.28
C GLU A 95 22.54 4.91 -2.70
N GLN A 96 23.48 5.13 -1.77
CA GLN A 96 24.17 4.04 -1.10
C GLN A 96 23.19 3.18 -0.29
N ALA A 97 22.24 3.79 0.42
CA ALA A 97 21.21 3.07 1.17
C ALA A 97 20.26 2.30 0.24
N ILE A 98 19.79 2.92 -0.85
CA ILE A 98 18.95 2.27 -1.86
C ILE A 98 19.67 1.05 -2.46
N SER A 99 20.96 1.17 -2.78
CA SER A 99 21.75 0.06 -3.32
C SER A 99 21.86 -1.11 -2.32
N GLN A 100 22.13 -0.83 -1.05
CA GLN A 100 22.18 -1.86 0.00
C GLN A 100 20.84 -2.55 0.20
N VAL A 101 19.73 -1.80 0.24
CA VAL A 101 18.38 -2.35 0.32
C VAL A 101 18.09 -3.22 -0.90
N GLY A 102 18.46 -2.77 -2.10
CA GLY A 102 18.28 -3.53 -3.34
C GLY A 102 19.00 -4.89 -3.31
N ALA A 103 20.25 -4.91 -2.83
CA ALA A 103 21.00 -6.15 -2.66
C ALA A 103 20.34 -7.10 -1.64
N ALA A 104 19.91 -6.56 -0.49
CA ALA A 104 19.24 -7.34 0.55
C ALA A 104 17.89 -7.91 0.07
N MET A 105 17.09 -7.12 -0.65
CA MET A 105 15.80 -7.57 -1.21
C MET A 105 16.00 -8.62 -2.31
N THR A 106 17.03 -8.47 -3.13
CA THR A 106 17.40 -9.47 -4.15
C THR A 106 17.77 -10.80 -3.48
N GLN A 107 18.56 -10.74 -2.40
CA GLN A 107 18.92 -11.93 -1.63
C GLN A 107 17.71 -12.55 -0.90
N PHE A 108 16.78 -11.73 -0.40
CA PHE A 108 15.58 -12.20 0.28
C PHE A 108 14.61 -12.91 -0.68
N GLY A 109 14.59 -12.48 -1.94
CA GLY A 109 13.81 -13.09 -3.02
C GLY A 109 12.32 -12.74 -2.99
N LYS A 110 11.59 -13.28 -3.97
CA LYS A 110 10.13 -13.08 -4.14
C LYS A 110 9.36 -14.41 -4.14
N GLY A 111 9.75 -15.34 -3.27
CA GLY A 111 9.05 -16.61 -3.09
C GLY A 111 7.61 -16.40 -2.62
N SER A 112 6.71 -17.34 -2.90
CA SER A 112 5.28 -17.24 -2.53
C SER A 112 5.03 -17.21 -1.02
N ASP A 113 6.02 -17.57 -0.21
CA ASP A 113 6.00 -17.42 1.24
C ASP A 113 6.25 -15.98 1.71
N ARG A 114 6.84 -15.13 0.85
CA ARG A 114 7.39 -13.80 1.17
C ARG A 114 6.95 -12.67 0.25
N TYR A 115 6.29 -12.96 -0.86
CA TYR A 115 5.87 -11.96 -1.85
C TYR A 115 4.49 -12.32 -2.40
N GLY A 116 3.58 -11.35 -2.43
CA GLY A 116 2.18 -11.56 -2.79
C GLY A 116 1.36 -10.28 -2.81
N LEU A 117 0.04 -10.40 -2.91
CA LEU A 117 -0.85 -9.23 -2.90
C LEU A 117 -0.95 -8.68 -1.47
N ILE A 118 -0.53 -7.44 -1.29
CA ILE A 118 -0.59 -6.69 -0.03
C ILE A 118 -1.45 -5.44 -0.19
N HIS A 119 -1.90 -4.89 0.93
CA HIS A 119 -2.60 -3.60 0.96
C HIS A 119 -1.67 -2.41 0.67
N ALA A 120 -0.38 -2.52 0.97
CA ALA A 120 0.68 -1.51 0.78
C ALA A 120 0.58 -0.20 1.59
N ASP A 121 -0.56 0.12 2.22
CA ASP A 121 -0.72 1.29 3.10
C ASP A 121 -1.55 1.01 4.37
N LEU A 122 -1.11 0.04 5.18
CA LEU A 122 -1.78 -0.30 6.45
C LEU A 122 -1.37 0.62 7.61
N ARG A 123 -1.61 1.91 7.43
CA ARG A 123 -1.47 2.93 8.47
C ARG A 123 -2.72 3.01 9.36
N LEU A 124 -2.56 3.55 10.56
CA LEU A 124 -3.65 3.64 11.55
C LEU A 124 -4.89 4.39 11.03
N THR A 125 -4.72 5.38 10.15
CA THR A 125 -5.84 6.13 9.56
C THR A 125 -6.67 5.31 8.57
N ASN A 126 -6.14 4.17 8.11
CA ASN A 126 -6.83 3.24 7.22
C ASN A 126 -7.47 2.07 8.00
N LEU A 127 -7.49 2.19 9.33
CA LEU A 127 -8.16 1.25 10.23
C LEU A 127 -9.37 1.93 10.87
N LEU A 128 -10.48 1.20 10.92
CA LEU A 128 -11.68 1.58 11.65
C LEU A 128 -11.93 0.55 12.76
N LEU A 129 -12.05 1.04 14.00
CA LEU A 129 -12.38 0.21 15.15
C LEU A 129 -13.89 0.25 15.38
N HIS A 130 -14.52 -0.91 15.40
CA HIS A 130 -15.95 -1.01 15.64
C HIS A 130 -16.30 -2.26 16.43
N LYS A 131 -16.88 -2.08 17.62
CA LYS A 131 -17.36 -3.18 18.50
C LYS A 131 -16.31 -4.28 18.73
N GLY A 132 -15.04 -3.90 18.89
CA GLY A 132 -13.93 -4.82 19.12
C GLY A 132 -13.33 -5.45 17.86
N GLU A 133 -13.88 -5.14 16.68
CA GLU A 133 -13.34 -5.55 15.38
C GLU A 133 -12.51 -4.43 14.75
N THR A 134 -11.50 -4.82 13.97
CA THR A 134 -10.73 -3.91 13.11
C THR A 134 -11.18 -4.11 11.67
N ARG A 135 -11.57 -3.02 11.03
CA ARG A 135 -11.96 -2.96 9.61
C ARG A 135 -10.92 -2.15 8.86
N VAL A 136 -10.57 -2.59 7.66
CA VAL A 136 -9.54 -1.97 6.83
C VAL A 136 -10.21 -1.28 5.65
N ILE A 137 -9.76 -0.08 5.34
CA ILE A 137 -10.23 0.73 4.21
C ILE A 137 -9.03 1.15 3.35
N ASP A 138 -9.31 1.74 2.19
CA ASP A 138 -8.30 2.35 1.31
C ASP A 138 -7.32 1.37 0.64
N PHE A 139 -7.86 0.43 -0.13
CA PHE A 139 -7.09 -0.56 -0.89
C PHE A 139 -6.53 0.00 -2.21
N ASP A 140 -6.53 1.33 -2.43
CA ASP A 140 -6.20 1.89 -3.75
C ASP A 140 -4.73 1.68 -4.14
N ASP A 141 -3.84 1.56 -3.15
CA ASP A 141 -2.43 1.22 -3.35
C ASP A 141 -2.14 -0.29 -3.32
N CYS A 142 -3.15 -1.15 -3.16
CA CYS A 142 -2.89 -2.58 -3.04
C CYS A 142 -2.15 -3.15 -4.27
N GLY A 143 -1.21 -4.04 -4.06
CA GLY A 143 -0.27 -4.44 -5.10
C GLY A 143 0.56 -5.64 -4.72
N LEU A 144 1.34 -6.14 -5.67
CA LEU A 144 2.29 -7.22 -5.42
C LEU A 144 3.52 -6.66 -4.73
N GLY A 145 3.81 -7.13 -3.52
CA GLY A 145 4.89 -6.64 -2.68
C GLY A 145 5.37 -7.71 -1.70
N TRP A 146 6.42 -7.39 -0.94
CA TRP A 146 6.91 -8.24 0.15
C TRP A 146 6.03 -8.18 1.40
#